data_AF-A0A7S0AG72-F1
#
_entry.id   AF-A0A7S0AG72-F1
#
_cell.length_a   1.000
_cell.length_b   1.000
_cell.length_c   1.000
_cell.angle_alpha   90.00
_cell.angle_beta   90.00
_cell.angle_gamma   90.00
#
_symmetry.space_group_name_H-M   'P 1'
#
loop_
_entity.id
_entity.type
_entity.pdbx_description
1 polymer ?
#
loop_
_entity_poly.entity_id
_entity_poly.type
_entity_poly.pdbx_seq_one_letter_code
_entity_poly.pdbx_strand_id
1 'polypeptide(L)'
;TIFSASLVGARYAASRSWWCFPFLLTVYPLFYFLAAGKLATSPSFWSMPVLSSLVHSPSAGFIISGFLLSNISYFLSGLYLLDLIPDVRWAIPSRRKLTEKKESGPGFSENPLLGTLVLLSGVCSVFYHTFQTIGPQYHHIAETFYYIDHGFAISSILYFLNLCGVPGKRTLALGTTGLVLLATGSIRGAETYAFIHSFWHFFSAGASVSWAHDGLEKQRANGGGQR
;
A
#
# COMPACT_ATOMS: atom_id res chain seq x y z
N THR A 1 -26.17 -20.37 -26.26
CA THR A 1 -26.31 -18.91 -26.03
C THR A 1 -26.08 -18.50 -24.59
N ILE A 2 -26.74 -19.12 -23.60
CA ILE A 2 -26.56 -18.82 -22.16
C ILE A 2 -25.10 -19.06 -21.69
N PHE A 3 -24.51 -20.20 -22.04
CA PHE A 3 -23.12 -20.54 -21.67
C PHE A 3 -22.09 -19.53 -22.22
N SER A 4 -22.33 -19.02 -23.43
CA SER A 4 -21.48 -18.00 -24.07
C SER A 4 -21.60 -16.65 -23.36
N ALA A 5 -22.79 -16.25 -22.93
CA ALA A 5 -23.00 -15.02 -22.17
C ALA A 5 -22.34 -15.09 -20.78
N SER A 6 -22.44 -16.22 -20.08
CA SER A 6 -21.76 -16.45 -18.80
C SER A 6 -20.24 -16.38 -18.93
N LEU A 7 -19.67 -16.97 -20.00
CA LEU A 7 -18.23 -16.92 -20.25
C LEU A 7 -17.75 -15.49 -20.55
N VAL A 8 -18.51 -14.72 -21.35
CA VAL A 8 -18.21 -13.32 -21.64
C VAL A 8 -18.29 -12.46 -20.37
N GLY A 9 -19.34 -12.66 -19.56
CA GLY A 9 -19.49 -11.98 -18.27
C GLY A 9 -18.36 -12.31 -17.30
N ALA A 10 -17.97 -13.58 -17.18
CA ALA A 10 -16.86 -14.01 -16.34
C ALA A 10 -15.52 -13.41 -16.81
N ARG A 11 -15.26 -13.39 -18.12
CA ARG A 11 -14.05 -12.76 -18.69
C ARG A 11 -14.01 -11.26 -18.42
N TYR A 12 -15.15 -10.59 -18.55
CA TYR A 12 -15.27 -9.16 -18.27
C TYR A 12 -15.04 -8.85 -16.79
N ALA A 13 -15.64 -9.63 -15.89
CA ALA A 13 -15.42 -9.48 -14.45
C ALA A 13 -13.95 -9.75 -14.08
N ALA A 14 -13.35 -10.81 -14.63
CA ALA A 14 -11.94 -11.13 -14.41
C ALA A 14 -11.02 -10.01 -14.91
N SER A 15 -11.27 -9.44 -16.09
CA SER A 15 -10.44 -8.36 -16.64
C SER A 15 -10.57 -7.04 -15.87
N ARG A 16 -11.65 -6.83 -15.11
CA ARG A 16 -11.90 -5.61 -14.32
C ARG A 16 -11.53 -5.73 -12.84
N SER A 17 -11.56 -6.94 -12.29
CA SER A 17 -11.45 -7.17 -10.84
C SER A 17 -10.30 -8.11 -10.45
N TRP A 18 -9.38 -8.41 -11.37
CA TRP A 18 -8.22 -9.26 -11.08
C TRP A 18 -7.33 -8.70 -9.96
N TRP A 19 -7.29 -7.38 -9.79
CA TRP A 19 -6.55 -6.74 -8.71
C TRP A 19 -7.10 -7.08 -7.31
N CYS A 20 -8.32 -7.63 -7.20
CA CYS A 20 -8.90 -8.09 -5.95
C CYS A 20 -8.41 -9.47 -5.51
N PHE A 21 -7.80 -10.27 -6.40
CA PHE A 21 -7.40 -11.65 -6.06
C PHE A 21 -6.47 -11.74 -4.82
N PRO A 22 -5.53 -10.82 -4.58
CA PRO A 22 -4.71 -10.87 -3.38
C PRO A 22 -5.50 -10.66 -2.08
N PHE A 23 -6.73 -10.13 -2.11
CA PHE A 23 -7.60 -10.11 -0.93
C PHE A 23 -7.98 -11.50 -0.43
N LEU A 24 -7.81 -12.55 -1.23
CA LEU A 24 -7.96 -13.92 -0.73
C LEU A 24 -6.97 -14.23 0.40
N LEU A 25 -5.84 -13.53 0.49
CA LEU A 25 -4.92 -13.64 1.62
C LEU A 25 -5.57 -13.17 2.93
N THR A 26 -6.47 -12.18 2.91
CA THR A 26 -7.08 -11.66 4.15
C THR A 26 -8.02 -12.67 4.81
N VAL A 27 -8.65 -13.54 4.02
CA VAL A 27 -9.54 -14.60 4.48
C VAL A 27 -8.83 -15.95 4.68
N TYR A 28 -7.58 -16.08 4.19
CA TYR A 28 -6.83 -17.32 4.27
C TYR A 28 -6.67 -17.85 5.71
N PRO A 29 -6.31 -17.05 6.73
CA PRO A 29 -6.18 -17.55 8.10
C PRO A 29 -7.48 -18.18 8.62
N LEU A 30 -8.62 -17.54 8.35
CA LEU A 30 -9.93 -18.05 8.76
C LEU A 30 -10.29 -19.33 8.03
N PHE A 31 -10.10 -19.36 6.71
CA PHE A 31 -10.39 -20.54 5.89
C PHE A 31 -9.52 -21.74 6.31
N TYR A 32 -8.22 -21.51 6.53
CA TYR A 32 -7.29 -22.54 6.99
C TYR A 32 -7.67 -23.09 8.37
N PHE A 33 -8.07 -22.20 9.29
CA PHE A 33 -8.57 -22.62 10.60
C PHE A 33 -9.83 -23.50 10.50
N LEU A 34 -10.81 -23.09 9.69
CA LEU A 34 -12.03 -23.86 9.50
C LEU A 34 -11.79 -25.22 8.81
N ALA A 35 -10.84 -25.28 7.86
CA ALA A 35 -10.56 -26.49 7.10
C ALA A 35 -9.64 -27.48 7.83
N ALA A 36 -8.61 -26.99 8.51
CA ALA A 36 -7.56 -27.82 9.12
C ALA A 36 -7.63 -27.90 10.65
N GLY A 37 -8.48 -27.09 11.30
CA GLY A 37 -8.55 -26.98 12.76
C GLY A 37 -7.28 -26.40 13.40
N LYS A 38 -6.44 -25.73 12.61
CA LYS A 38 -5.13 -25.18 13.02
C LYS A 38 -5.01 -23.73 12.61
N LEU A 39 -4.28 -22.94 13.39
CA LEU A 39 -3.96 -21.57 13.02
C LEU A 39 -3.05 -21.56 11.80
N ALA A 40 -3.31 -20.64 10.86
CA ALA A 40 -2.41 -20.44 9.73
C ALA A 40 -1.07 -19.91 10.23
N THR A 41 0.01 -20.47 9.70
CA THR A 41 1.38 -20.02 9.98
C THR A 41 2.01 -19.48 8.71
N SER A 42 2.93 -18.52 8.85
CA SER A 42 3.67 -17.98 7.72
C SER A 42 4.63 -19.05 7.17
N PRO A 43 4.68 -19.28 5.84
CA PRO A 43 5.58 -20.28 5.27
C PRO A 43 7.03 -19.80 5.34
N SER A 44 8.00 -20.72 5.31
CA SER A 44 9.42 -20.39 5.49
C SER A 44 10.00 -19.40 4.46
N PHE A 45 9.46 -19.36 3.24
CA PHE A 45 9.88 -18.42 2.20
C PHE A 45 9.26 -17.02 2.34
N TRP A 46 8.26 -16.86 3.21
CA TRP A 46 7.55 -15.62 3.49
C TRP A 46 7.29 -15.54 5.01
N SER A 47 8.36 -15.71 5.79
CA SER A 47 8.30 -15.80 7.24
C SER A 47 8.15 -14.41 7.87
N MET A 48 7.29 -14.30 8.87
CA MET A 48 7.17 -13.11 9.70
C MET A 48 8.40 -12.94 10.62
N PRO A 49 9.11 -11.80 10.59
CA PRO A 49 10.23 -11.56 11.50
C PRO A 49 9.78 -11.50 12.96
N VAL A 50 10.60 -12.02 13.88
CA VAL A 50 10.32 -11.95 15.32
C VAL A 50 10.94 -10.67 15.87
N LEU A 51 10.09 -9.76 16.38
CA LEU A 51 10.51 -8.44 16.88
C LEU A 51 10.33 -8.27 18.40
N SER A 52 10.05 -9.35 19.13
CA SER A 52 9.81 -9.31 20.58
C SER A 52 11.00 -8.75 21.39
N SER A 53 12.22 -8.87 20.88
CA SER A 53 13.43 -8.33 21.53
C SER A 53 13.58 -6.82 21.38
N LEU A 54 12.83 -6.16 20.47
CA LEU A 54 12.95 -4.72 20.22
C LEU A 54 12.54 -3.86 21.40
N VAL A 55 11.60 -4.33 22.24
CA VAL A 55 11.12 -3.59 23.41
C VAL A 55 12.25 -3.34 24.42
N HIS A 56 13.26 -4.21 24.44
CA HIS A 56 14.43 -4.09 25.31
C HIS A 56 15.67 -3.53 24.59
N SER A 57 15.54 -3.11 23.34
CA SER A 57 16.64 -2.52 22.57
C SER A 57 17.03 -1.15 23.14
N PRO A 58 18.34 -0.83 23.23
CA PRO A 58 18.77 0.53 23.55
C PRO A 58 18.34 1.56 22.48
N SER A 59 17.99 1.10 21.27
CA SER A 59 17.51 1.92 20.16
C SER A 59 15.98 1.91 20.00
N ALA A 60 15.24 1.35 20.97
CA ALA A 60 13.79 1.17 20.88
C ALA A 60 13.04 2.48 20.55
N GLY A 61 13.39 3.59 21.22
CA GLY A 61 12.73 4.88 20.97
C GLY A 61 12.90 5.39 19.54
N PHE A 62 14.08 5.17 18.95
CA PHE A 62 14.34 5.57 17.57
C PHE A 62 13.60 4.69 16.56
N ILE A 63 13.56 3.38 16.81
CA ILE A 63 12.81 2.41 15.99
C ILE A 63 11.30 2.71 16.03
N ILE A 64 10.75 2.93 17.23
CA ILE A 64 9.33 3.29 17.41
C ILE A 64 9.01 4.60 16.70
N SER A 65 9.86 5.61 16.82
CA SER A 65 9.66 6.90 16.15
C SER A 65 9.69 6.74 14.62
N GLY A 66 10.65 5.98 14.09
CA GLY A 66 10.73 5.68 12.68
C GLY A 66 9.48 4.97 12.17
N PHE A 67 9.01 3.97 12.93
CA PHE A 67 7.79 3.23 12.60
C PHE A 67 6.56 4.14 12.59
N LEU A 68 6.38 4.97 13.61
CA LEU A 68 5.27 5.93 13.72
C LEU A 68 5.29 6.93 12.56
N LEU A 69 6.43 7.56 12.29
CA LEU A 69 6.57 8.54 11.20
C LEU A 69 6.31 7.91 9.82
N SER A 70 6.74 6.65 9.65
CA SER A 70 6.52 5.93 8.39
C SER A 70 5.04 5.61 8.16
N ASN A 71 4.29 5.26 9.21
CA ASN A 71 2.84 5.06 9.13
C ASN A 71 2.10 6.38 8.93
N ILE A 72 2.50 7.46 9.60
CA ILE A 72 1.97 8.81 9.33
C ILE A 72 2.13 9.15 7.85
N SER A 73 3.26 8.81 7.23
CA SER A 73 3.49 9.04 5.80
C SER A 73 2.51 8.26 4.92
N TYR A 74 2.21 7.01 5.27
CA TYR A 74 1.14 6.23 4.61
C TYR A 74 -0.22 6.91 4.74
N PHE A 75 -0.60 7.31 5.97
CA PHE A 75 -1.86 8.00 6.22
C PHE A 75 -1.97 9.30 5.41
N LEU A 76 -0.92 10.12 5.43
CA LEU A 76 -0.89 11.38 4.67
C LEU A 76 -0.97 11.13 3.17
N SER A 77 -0.27 10.10 2.65
CA SER A 77 -0.37 9.74 1.22
C SER A 77 -1.79 9.31 0.84
N GLY A 78 -2.46 8.50 1.66
CA GLY A 78 -3.84 8.09 1.42
C GLY A 78 -4.82 9.26 1.49
N LEU A 79 -4.70 10.13 2.48
CA LEU A 79 -5.52 11.34 2.60
C LEU A 79 -5.30 12.32 1.44
N TYR A 80 -4.04 12.47 1.00
CA TYR A 80 -3.70 13.26 -0.19
C TYR A 80 -4.37 12.71 -1.44
N LEU A 81 -4.34 11.39 -1.64
CA LEU A 81 -5.01 10.75 -2.78
C LEU A 81 -6.54 10.79 -2.73
N LEU A 82 -7.13 11.06 -1.57
CA LEU A 82 -8.55 11.35 -1.42
C LEU A 82 -8.90 12.83 -1.64
N ASP A 83 -7.92 13.66 -2.04
CA ASP A 83 -8.05 15.12 -2.11
C ASP A 83 -8.50 15.77 -0.79
N LEU A 84 -8.26 15.10 0.36
CA LEU A 84 -8.58 15.62 1.70
C LEU A 84 -7.47 16.52 2.25
N ILE A 85 -6.27 16.47 1.66
CA ILE A 85 -5.16 17.36 1.96
C ILE A 85 -4.85 18.17 0.70
N PRO A 86 -4.90 19.52 0.74
CA PRO A 86 -4.61 20.34 -0.43
C PRO A 86 -3.14 20.19 -0.87
N ASP A 87 -2.91 20.17 -2.18
CA ASP A 87 -1.57 20.16 -2.74
C ASP A 87 -0.82 21.46 -2.36
N VAL A 88 0.25 21.33 -1.59
CA VAL A 88 1.05 22.43 -1.05
C VAL A 88 1.72 23.25 -2.16
N ARG A 89 1.76 22.76 -3.40
CA ARG A 89 2.20 23.56 -4.57
C ARG A 89 1.33 24.80 -4.81
N TRP A 90 0.11 24.84 -4.27
CA TRP A 90 -0.77 26.02 -4.31
C TRP A 90 -0.60 26.97 -3.12
N ALA A 91 0.19 26.60 -2.10
CA ALA A 91 0.44 27.42 -0.91
C ALA A 91 1.60 28.41 -1.07
N ILE A 92 2.34 28.37 -2.19
CA ILE A 92 3.22 29.47 -2.59
C ILE A 92 2.35 30.47 -3.38
N PRO A 93 2.06 31.67 -2.85
CA PRO A 93 1.25 32.68 -3.53
C PRO A 93 2.02 33.26 -4.71
N SER A 94 2.11 32.49 -5.80
CA SER A 94 2.45 33.02 -7.10
C SER A 94 1.23 33.81 -7.57
N ARG A 95 1.37 35.14 -7.70
CA ARG A 95 0.39 36.06 -8.29
C ARG A 95 -0.12 35.57 -9.66
N ARG A 96 -1.05 34.64 -9.71
CA ARG A 96 -1.85 34.36 -10.90
C ARG A 96 -3.31 34.60 -10.57
N LYS A 97 -3.79 35.68 -11.18
CA LYS A 97 -5.14 36.23 -11.07
C LYS A 97 -6.18 35.12 -11.26
N LEU A 98 -7.17 35.16 -10.37
CA LEU A 98 -8.58 34.86 -10.61
C LEU A 98 -8.99 35.14 -12.07
N THR A 99 -8.89 34.15 -12.95
CA THR A 99 -9.61 34.07 -14.24
C THR A 99 -9.37 32.73 -14.92
N GLU A 100 -9.44 31.61 -14.21
CA GLU A 100 -9.57 30.31 -14.86
C GLU A 100 -10.72 29.56 -14.21
N LYS A 101 -11.83 29.56 -14.94
CA LYS A 101 -12.89 28.55 -14.90
C LYS A 101 -12.21 27.22 -14.54
N LYS A 102 -12.65 26.60 -13.44
CA LYS A 102 -12.23 25.26 -13.03
C LYS A 102 -12.69 24.29 -14.13
N GLU A 103 -11.99 24.27 -15.26
CA GLU A 103 -11.84 23.08 -16.08
C GLU A 103 -11.04 22.13 -15.21
N SER A 104 -11.70 21.58 -14.18
CA SER A 104 -11.17 20.49 -13.38
C SER A 104 -11.04 19.33 -14.35
N GLY A 105 -9.87 19.22 -14.97
CA GLY A 105 -9.38 17.95 -15.46
C GLY A 105 -9.46 16.93 -14.32
N PRO A 106 -9.49 15.63 -14.66
CA PRO A 106 -9.72 14.58 -13.69
C PRO A 106 -8.75 14.73 -12.50
N GLY A 107 -9.33 14.94 -11.33
CA GLY A 107 -8.62 14.95 -10.04
C GLY A 107 -8.52 13.53 -9.48
N PHE A 108 -7.74 13.33 -8.41
CA PHE A 108 -7.67 12.03 -7.76
C PHE A 108 -9.02 11.61 -7.15
N SER A 109 -9.86 12.58 -6.77
CA SER A 109 -11.20 12.40 -6.23
C SER A 109 -12.15 11.56 -7.10
N GLU A 110 -11.89 11.44 -8.40
CA GLU A 110 -12.72 10.59 -9.28
C GLU A 110 -12.54 9.09 -8.99
N ASN A 111 -11.47 8.72 -8.28
CA ASN A 111 -11.17 7.33 -7.90
C ASN A 111 -10.74 7.24 -6.42
N PRO A 112 -11.68 7.40 -5.47
CA PRO A 112 -11.38 7.41 -4.03
C PRO A 112 -10.82 6.07 -3.53
N LEU A 113 -10.96 5.01 -4.32
CA LEU A 113 -10.49 3.68 -3.97
C LEU A 113 -8.97 3.61 -3.85
N LEU A 114 -8.19 4.38 -4.62
CA LEU A 114 -6.72 4.42 -4.48
C LEU A 114 -6.32 4.88 -3.07
N GLY A 115 -6.82 6.05 -2.66
CA GLY A 115 -6.54 6.60 -1.34
C GLY A 115 -7.08 5.70 -0.23
N THR A 116 -8.28 5.14 -0.40
CA THR A 116 -8.88 4.20 0.57
C THR A 116 -8.04 2.95 0.78
N LEU A 117 -7.54 2.35 -0.31
CA LEU A 117 -6.70 1.15 -0.22
C LEU A 117 -5.36 1.43 0.46
N VAL A 118 -4.75 2.59 0.18
CA VAL A 118 -3.52 3.03 0.86
C VAL A 118 -3.77 3.25 2.36
N LEU A 119 -4.89 3.88 2.73
CA LEU A 119 -5.27 4.06 4.13
C LEU A 119 -5.50 2.72 4.85
N LEU A 120 -6.25 1.80 4.23
CA LEU A 120 -6.52 0.49 4.81
C LEU A 120 -5.23 -0.33 4.96
N SER A 121 -4.32 -0.25 3.99
CA SER A 121 -2.99 -0.86 4.12
C SER A 121 -2.22 -0.28 5.30
N GLY A 122 -2.22 1.05 5.47
CA GLY A 122 -1.58 1.69 6.63
C GLY A 122 -2.18 1.27 7.97
N VAL A 123 -3.51 1.21 8.06
CA VAL A 123 -4.22 0.73 9.27
C VAL A 123 -3.85 -0.72 9.59
N CYS A 124 -3.86 -1.61 8.59
CA CYS A 124 -3.50 -3.02 8.77
C CYS A 124 -2.05 -3.18 9.22
N SER A 125 -1.13 -2.40 8.63
CA SER A 125 0.29 -2.38 9.00
C SER A 125 0.50 -1.96 10.45
N VAL A 126 -0.20 -0.92 10.93
CA VAL A 126 -0.15 -0.51 12.35
C VAL A 126 -0.56 -1.65 13.28
N PHE A 127 -1.69 -2.32 13.01
CA PHE A 127 -2.14 -3.44 13.83
C PHE A 127 -1.16 -4.61 13.79
N TYR A 128 -0.72 -5.00 12.59
CA TYR A 128 0.27 -6.05 12.38
C TYR A 128 1.52 -5.84 13.25
N HIS A 129 2.17 -4.70 13.11
CA HIS A 129 3.41 -4.41 13.84
C HIS A 129 3.21 -4.18 15.33
N THR A 130 2.04 -3.68 15.73
CA THR A 130 1.68 -3.60 17.15
C THR A 130 1.66 -5.00 17.77
N PHE A 131 0.92 -5.94 17.19
CA PHE A 131 0.86 -7.32 17.70
C PHE A 131 2.19 -8.07 17.56
N GLN A 132 2.96 -7.79 16.50
CA GLN A 132 4.30 -8.35 16.30
C GLN A 132 5.29 -7.94 17.41
N THR A 133 5.10 -6.77 18.02
CA THR A 133 6.04 -6.19 18.99
C THR A 133 5.65 -6.46 20.45
N ILE A 134 4.36 -6.63 20.78
CA ILE A 134 3.89 -6.83 22.17
C ILE A 134 4.45 -8.12 22.80
N GLY A 135 4.67 -9.17 22.01
CA GLY A 135 5.36 -10.37 22.48
C GLY A 135 4.84 -11.69 21.89
N PRO A 136 5.50 -12.82 22.23
CA PRO A 136 5.22 -14.12 21.62
C PRO A 136 3.77 -14.61 21.79
N GLN A 137 3.10 -14.22 22.88
CA GLN A 137 1.72 -14.60 23.16
C GLN A 137 0.72 -14.08 22.10
N TYR A 138 1.04 -13.00 21.39
CA TYR A 138 0.21 -12.43 20.32
C TYR A 138 0.71 -12.78 18.92
N HIS A 139 1.70 -13.68 18.78
CA HIS A 139 2.30 -14.03 17.50
C HIS A 139 1.28 -14.53 16.47
N HIS A 140 0.29 -15.30 16.88
CA HIS A 140 -0.77 -15.79 15.99
C HIS A 140 -1.69 -14.67 15.48
N ILE A 141 -1.94 -13.64 16.30
CA ILE A 141 -2.68 -12.44 15.88
C ILE A 141 -1.82 -11.66 14.88
N ALA A 142 -0.52 -11.49 15.18
CA ALA A 142 0.41 -10.84 14.27
C ALA A 142 0.47 -11.55 12.91
N GLU A 143 0.53 -12.89 12.88
CA GLU A 143 0.49 -13.64 11.61
C GLU A 143 -0.84 -13.48 10.87
N THR A 144 -1.97 -13.42 11.58
CA THR A 144 -3.26 -13.13 10.93
C THR A 144 -3.24 -11.76 10.26
N PHE A 145 -2.78 -10.73 10.97
CA PHE A 145 -2.64 -9.39 10.40
C PHE A 145 -1.55 -9.31 9.33
N TYR A 146 -0.52 -10.16 9.36
CA TYR A 146 0.50 -10.25 8.31
C TYR A 146 -0.12 -10.63 6.95
N TYR A 147 -0.99 -11.64 6.93
CA TYR A 147 -1.75 -12.01 5.74
C TYR A 147 -2.71 -10.91 5.28
N ILE A 148 -3.39 -10.25 6.23
CA ILE A 148 -4.32 -9.16 5.92
C ILE A 148 -3.57 -7.97 5.29
N ASP A 149 -2.50 -7.51 5.94
CA ASP A 149 -1.67 -6.39 5.52
C ASP A 149 -1.14 -6.59 4.10
N HIS A 150 -0.56 -7.75 3.81
CA HIS A 150 -0.05 -8.03 2.46
C HIS A 150 -1.16 -8.22 1.43
N GLY A 151 -2.32 -8.78 1.83
CA GLY A 151 -3.50 -8.84 0.97
C GLY A 151 -3.94 -7.45 0.51
N PHE A 152 -3.98 -6.47 1.42
CA PHE A 152 -4.24 -5.07 1.09
C PHE A 152 -3.12 -4.44 0.27
N ALA A 153 -1.86 -4.61 0.66
CA ALA A 153 -0.72 -4.01 -0.02
C ALA A 153 -0.60 -4.49 -1.48
N ILE A 154 -0.65 -5.80 -1.72
CA ILE A 154 -0.57 -6.37 -3.07
C ILE A 154 -1.80 -5.94 -3.89
N SER A 155 -3.02 -6.02 -3.34
CA SER A 155 -4.22 -5.57 -4.05
C SER A 155 -4.15 -4.09 -4.41
N SER A 156 -3.59 -3.25 -3.54
CA SER A 156 -3.33 -1.83 -3.80
C SER A 156 -2.38 -1.67 -4.99
N ILE A 157 -1.23 -2.35 -5.00
CA ILE A 157 -0.27 -2.30 -6.11
C ILE A 157 -0.94 -2.70 -7.44
N LEU A 158 -1.72 -3.79 -7.44
CA LEU A 158 -2.41 -4.25 -8.64
C LEU A 158 -3.50 -3.26 -9.09
N TYR A 159 -4.18 -2.62 -8.14
CA TYR A 159 -5.18 -1.60 -8.44
C TYR A 159 -4.54 -0.32 -9.03
N PHE A 160 -3.39 0.10 -8.50
CA PHE A 160 -2.56 1.16 -9.08
C PHE A 160 -2.13 0.80 -10.51
N LEU A 161 -1.67 -0.43 -10.74
CA LEU A 161 -1.30 -0.89 -12.08
C LEU A 161 -2.51 -0.89 -13.04
N ASN A 162 -3.67 -1.33 -12.55
CA ASN A 162 -4.91 -1.36 -13.32
C ASN A 162 -5.40 0.05 -13.70
N LEU A 163 -5.28 1.04 -12.80
CA LEU A 163 -5.82 2.38 -12.98
C LEU A 163 -4.81 3.37 -13.60
N CYS A 164 -3.57 3.35 -13.14
CA CYS A 164 -2.51 4.29 -13.54
C CYS A 164 -1.56 3.71 -14.62
N GLY A 165 -1.64 2.40 -14.89
CA GLY A 165 -0.71 1.70 -15.77
C GLY A 165 0.70 1.58 -15.20
N VAL A 166 1.69 1.27 -16.04
CA VAL A 166 3.09 1.06 -15.61
C VAL A 166 3.70 2.37 -15.09
N PRO A 167 4.30 2.41 -13.88
CA PRO A 167 4.85 3.63 -13.30
C PRO A 167 5.99 4.23 -14.14
N GLY A 168 6.17 5.55 -14.04
CA GLY A 168 7.29 6.24 -14.68
C GLY A 168 8.63 5.86 -14.05
N LYS A 169 9.75 6.19 -14.73
CA LYS A 169 11.11 5.82 -14.29
C LYS A 169 11.43 6.29 -12.87
N ARG A 170 10.97 7.49 -12.49
CA ARG A 170 11.20 8.07 -11.15
C ARG A 170 10.45 7.29 -10.08
N THR A 171 9.16 7.03 -10.31
CA THR A 171 8.31 6.22 -9.44
C THR A 171 8.85 4.79 -9.29
N LEU A 172 9.28 4.17 -10.39
CA LEU A 172 9.94 2.87 -10.39
C LEU A 172 11.22 2.88 -9.55
N ALA A 173 12.06 3.90 -9.69
CA ALA A 173 13.29 4.01 -8.90
C ALA A 173 12.99 4.13 -7.40
N LEU A 174 11.99 4.93 -7.01
CA LEU A 174 11.53 5.05 -5.62
C LEU A 174 11.01 3.71 -5.09
N GLY A 175 10.10 3.05 -5.82
CA GLY A 175 9.55 1.76 -5.43
C GLY A 175 10.61 0.66 -5.34
N THR A 176 11.53 0.60 -6.32
CA THR A 176 12.64 -0.38 -6.33
C THR A 176 13.59 -0.14 -5.17
N THR A 177 13.90 1.12 -4.84
CA THR A 177 14.72 1.47 -3.67
C THR A 177 14.06 0.95 -2.39
N GLY A 178 12.75 1.13 -2.25
CA GLY A 178 11.98 0.53 -1.17
C GLY A 178 12.12 -1.00 -1.12
N LEU A 179 11.92 -1.70 -2.24
CA LEU A 179 12.02 -3.16 -2.29
C LEU A 179 13.42 -3.68 -1.93
N VAL A 180 14.48 -3.00 -2.37
CA VAL A 180 15.87 -3.34 -2.03
C VAL A 180 16.12 -3.16 -0.53
N LEU A 181 15.59 -2.09 0.07
CA LEU A 181 15.63 -1.91 1.52
C LEU A 181 14.96 -3.10 2.21
N LEU A 182 13.74 -3.47 1.83
CA LEU A 182 13.04 -4.60 2.42
C LEU A 182 13.84 -5.92 2.32
N ALA A 183 14.41 -6.22 1.15
CA ALA A 183 15.17 -7.45 0.92
C ALA A 183 16.47 -7.52 1.75
N THR A 184 17.13 -6.39 1.97
CA THR A 184 18.41 -6.34 2.69
C THR A 184 18.26 -6.24 4.20
N GLY A 185 17.14 -5.69 4.69
CA GLY A 185 16.86 -5.55 6.12
C GLY A 185 16.71 -6.88 6.84
N SER A 186 16.09 -7.87 6.19
CA SER A 186 15.82 -9.20 6.77
C SER A 186 17.09 -9.99 7.12
N ILE A 187 18.24 -9.61 6.56
CA ILE A 187 19.51 -10.33 6.70
C ILE A 187 20.34 -9.81 7.89
N ARG A 188 20.04 -8.62 8.42
CA ARG A 188 20.96 -7.87 9.30
C ARG A 188 20.49 -7.74 10.76
N GLY A 189 19.60 -8.63 11.21
CA GLY A 189 19.07 -8.66 12.58
C GLY A 189 17.83 -7.79 12.81
N ALA A 190 17.16 -7.97 13.95
CA ALA A 190 15.84 -7.40 14.23
C ALA A 190 15.81 -5.86 14.25
N GLU A 191 16.81 -5.19 14.82
CA GLU A 191 16.89 -3.72 14.88
C GLU A 191 17.10 -3.12 13.50
N THR A 192 18.05 -3.66 12.74
CA THR A 192 18.32 -3.24 11.36
C THR A 192 17.09 -3.46 10.48
N TYR A 193 16.42 -4.60 10.62
CA TYR A 193 15.16 -4.88 9.93
C TYR A 193 14.12 -3.80 10.24
N ALA A 194 13.84 -3.52 11.52
CA ALA A 194 12.80 -2.56 11.89
C ALA A 194 13.08 -1.13 11.40
N PHE A 195 14.35 -0.72 11.45
CA PHE A 195 14.78 0.56 10.90
C PHE A 195 14.57 0.62 9.39
N ILE A 196 15.12 -0.35 8.65
CA ILE A 196 15.04 -0.41 7.19
C ILE A 196 13.59 -0.56 6.70
N HIS A 197 12.77 -1.31 7.43
CA HIS A 197 11.35 -1.47 7.16
C HIS A 197 10.60 -0.15 7.28
N SER A 198 10.96 0.70 8.25
CA SER A 198 10.41 2.05 8.36
C SER A 198 10.75 2.91 7.14
N PHE A 199 11.97 2.81 6.59
CA PHE A 199 12.30 3.49 5.30
C PHE A 199 11.51 2.92 4.14
N TRP A 200 11.37 1.60 4.05
CA TRP A 200 10.55 0.98 3.02
C TRP A 200 9.13 1.57 3.00
N HIS A 201 8.53 1.79 4.16
CA HIS A 201 7.24 2.46 4.27
C HIS A 201 7.25 3.90 3.70
N PHE A 202 8.25 4.73 4.05
CA PHE A 202 8.38 6.08 3.49
C PHE A 202 8.51 6.07 1.96
N PHE A 203 9.36 5.21 1.42
CA PHE A 203 9.55 5.09 -0.03
C PHE A 203 8.28 4.61 -0.72
N SER A 204 7.54 3.68 -0.10
CA SER A 204 6.28 3.17 -0.63
C SER A 204 5.17 4.21 -0.64
N ALA A 205 5.05 5.03 0.42
CA ALA A 205 4.13 6.16 0.47
C ALA A 205 4.47 7.25 -0.57
N GLY A 206 5.76 7.55 -0.75
CA GLY A 206 6.20 8.48 -1.80
C GLY A 206 5.94 7.93 -3.22
N ALA A 207 6.20 6.62 -3.42
CA ALA A 207 5.95 5.96 -4.68
C ALA A 207 4.47 5.90 -5.03
N SER A 208 3.56 5.69 -4.07
CA SER A 208 2.11 5.67 -4.34
C SER A 208 1.62 7.03 -4.85
N VAL A 209 2.03 8.13 -4.21
CA VAL A 209 1.69 9.49 -4.66
C VAL A 209 2.29 9.77 -6.04
N SER A 210 3.57 9.45 -6.24
CA SER A 210 4.26 9.65 -7.53
C SER A 210 3.59 8.83 -8.65
N TRP A 211 3.18 7.60 -8.38
CA TRP A 211 2.49 6.74 -9.36
C TRP A 211 1.11 7.28 -9.72
N ALA A 212 0.38 7.80 -8.73
CA ALA A 212 -0.91 8.42 -8.98
C ALA A 212 -0.75 9.62 -9.94
N HIS A 213 0.26 10.48 -9.71
CA HIS A 213 0.58 11.58 -10.62
C HIS A 213 0.92 11.10 -12.03
N ASP A 214 1.77 10.07 -12.16
CA ASP A 214 2.08 9.47 -13.48
C ASP A 214 0.79 9.01 -14.20
N GLY A 215 -0.18 8.47 -13.45
CA GLY A 215 -1.48 8.05 -13.96
C GLY A 215 -2.30 9.23 -14.50
N LEU A 216 -2.41 10.31 -13.72
CA LEU A 216 -3.12 11.53 -14.13
C LEU A 216 -2.47 12.17 -15.37
N GLU A 217 -1.14 12.25 -15.41
CA GLU A 217 -0.42 12.81 -16.56
C GLU A 217 -0.71 12.04 -17.85
N LYS A 218 -0.74 10.71 -17.79
CA LYS A 218 -1.12 9.88 -18.95
C LYS A 218 -2.57 10.06 -19.36
N GLN A 219 -3.50 10.14 -18.41
CA GLN A 219 -4.91 10.39 -18.71
C GLN A 219 -5.09 11.73 -19.42
N ARG A 220 -4.37 12.78 -18.97
CA ARG A 220 -4.35 14.10 -19.63
C ARG A 220 -3.74 14.03 -21.03
N ALA A 221 -2.62 13.34 -21.20
CA ALA A 221 -1.97 13.16 -22.50
C ALA A 221 -2.88 12.43 -23.50
N ASN A 222 -3.61 11.40 -23.06
CA ASN A 222 -4.51 10.63 -23.90
C ASN A 222 -5.85 11.33 -24.16
N GLY A 223 -6.36 12.09 -23.18
CA GLY A 223 -7.58 12.90 -23.32
C GLY A 223 -7.40 14.17 -24.15
N GLY A 224 -6.18 14.68 -24.27
CA GLY A 224 -5.83 15.82 -25.13
C GLY A 224 -5.81 15.52 -26.63
N GLY A 225 -5.90 14.25 -27.04
CA GLY A 225 -5.93 13.83 -28.45
C GLY A 225 -7.32 13.71 -29.08
N GLN A 226 -8.39 14.07 -28.36
CA GLN A 226 -9.78 13.99 -28.83
C GLN A 226 -10.50 15.36 -28.89
N ARG A 227 -9.77 16.47 -28.97
CA ARG A 227 -10.36 17.79 -29.22
C ARG A 227 -9.98 18.31 -30.60
#